data_AF-X1CJT7-F1
#
_entry.id   AF-X1CJT7-F1
#
_cell.length_a   1.000
_cell.length_b   1.000
_cell.length_c   1.000
_cell.angle_alpha   90.00
_cell.angle_beta   90.00
_cell.angle_gamma   90.00
#
_symmetry.space_group_name_H-M   'P 1'
#
loop_
_entity.id
_entity.type
_entity.pdbx_description
1 polymer ?
#
loop_
_entity_poly.entity_id
_entity_poly.type
_entity_poly.pdbx_seq_one_letter_code
_entity_poly.pdbx_strand_id
1 'polypeptide(L)'
;MDDIDTLIIRSLVLNSRLTYRELADMTDMSVSAIHKRIRGLENDGIILAYIARPSIIALKYMWVTIFGRSNAKSMDAVSKELGQHEGV
;
A
#
# COMPACT_ATOMS: atom_id res chain seq x y z
N MET A 1 14.35 6.83 8.12
CA MET A 1 13.77 5.49 8.36
C MET A 1 14.85 4.63 8.98
N ASP A 2 14.55 4.03 10.13
CA ASP A 2 15.46 3.12 10.85
C ASP A 2 15.02 1.64 10.76
N ASP A 3 15.75 0.75 11.43
CA ASP A 3 15.46 -0.69 11.43
C ASP A 3 14.11 -1.02 12.08
N ILE A 4 13.68 -0.22 13.05
CA ILE A 4 12.39 -0.37 13.72
C ILE A 4 11.25 0.00 12.78
N ASP A 5 11.38 1.13 12.06
CA ASP A 5 10.42 1.52 11.04
C ASP A 5 10.29 0.41 9.97
N THR A 6 11.41 -0.20 9.57
CA THR A 6 11.42 -1.32 8.63
C THR A 6 10.67 -2.54 9.17
N LEU A 7 10.84 -2.86 10.45
CA LEU A 7 10.13 -3.95 11.10
C LEU A 7 8.62 -3.67 11.21
N ILE A 8 8.23 -2.45 11.55
CA ILE A 8 6.82 -2.01 11.59
C ILE A 8 6.20 -2.17 10.20
N ILE A 9 6.85 -1.66 9.15
CA ILE A 9 6.34 -1.74 7.77
C ILE A 9 6.19 -3.20 7.34
N ARG A 10 7.21 -4.04 7.56
CA ARG A 10 7.13 -5.47 7.22
C ARG A 10 5.97 -6.17 7.92
N SER A 11 5.75 -5.86 9.19
CA SER A 11 4.65 -6.42 9.98
C SER A 11 3.29 -5.99 9.41
N LEU A 12 3.14 -4.71 9.07
CA LEU A 12 1.91 -4.16 8.48
C LEU A 12 1.66 -4.64 7.04
N VAL A 13 2.69 -4.90 6.25
CA VAL A 13 2.57 -5.49 4.91
C VAL A 13 2.01 -6.91 4.99
N LEU A 14 2.40 -7.67 6.01
CA LEU A 14 1.87 -9.01 6.24
C LEU A 14 0.45 -8.98 6.83
N ASN A 15 0.22 -8.12 7.81
CA ASN A 15 -1.07 -7.92 8.44
C ASN A 15 -1.25 -6.47 8.88
N SER A 16 -1.93 -5.68 8.05
CA SER A 16 -2.19 -4.27 8.30
C SER A 16 -3.16 -4.01 9.45
N ARG A 17 -3.78 -5.07 10.01
CA ARG A 17 -4.72 -4.98 11.15
C ARG A 17 -4.04 -5.14 12.50
N LEU A 18 -2.72 -5.33 12.55
CA LEU A 18 -2.01 -5.39 13.82
C LEU A 18 -2.27 -4.11 14.61
N THR A 19 -2.61 -4.29 15.88
CA THR A 19 -2.82 -3.19 16.80
C THR A 19 -1.47 -2.56 17.19
N TYR A 20 -1.50 -1.29 17.60
CA TYR A 20 -0.29 -0.63 18.11
C TYR A 20 0.30 -1.32 19.34
N ARG A 21 -0.50 -2.08 20.09
CA ARG A 21 -0.01 -2.89 21.21
C ARG A 21 0.78 -4.10 20.71
N GLU A 22 0.25 -4.85 19.74
CA GLU A 22 0.98 -5.98 19.18
C GLU A 22 2.30 -5.53 18.52
N LEU A 23 2.29 -4.39 17.82
CA LEU A 23 3.52 -3.82 17.25
C LEU A 23 4.50 -3.34 18.33
N ALA A 24 4.00 -2.76 19.43
CA ALA A 24 4.82 -2.38 20.58
C ALA A 24 5.49 -3.60 21.22
N ASP A 25 4.75 -4.68 21.42
CA ASP A 25 5.26 -5.94 21.98
C ASP A 25 6.31 -6.58 21.04
N MET A 26 6.14 -6.50 19.72
CA MET A 26 7.09 -7.02 18.73
C MET A 26 8.39 -6.21 18.61
N THR A 27 8.35 -4.93 18.97
CA THR A 27 9.47 -3.98 18.77
C THR A 27 10.14 -3.56 20.08
N ASP A 28 9.66 -4.08 21.23
CA ASP A 28 10.03 -3.65 22.58
C ASP A 28 9.93 -2.12 22.77
N MET A 29 8.85 -1.54 22.24
CA MET A 29 8.58 -0.11 22.31
C MET A 29 7.31 0.17 23.12
N SER A 30 7.16 1.41 23.56
CA SER A 30 5.85 1.84 24.08
C SER A 30 4.85 2.01 22.93
N VAL A 31 3.57 1.77 23.23
CA VAL A 31 2.44 2.03 22.29
C VAL A 31 2.46 3.47 21.75
N SER A 32 2.83 4.44 22.59
CA SER A 32 2.93 5.85 22.20
C SER A 32 4.04 6.08 21.17
N ALA A 33 5.19 5.43 21.33
CA ALA A 33 6.29 5.52 20.39
C ALA A 33 5.93 4.90 19.03
N ILE A 34 5.24 3.76 19.03
CA ILE A 34 4.72 3.12 17.80
C ILE A 34 3.74 4.04 17.08
N HIS A 35 2.78 4.61 17.81
CA HIS A 35 1.82 5.54 17.21
C HIS A 35 2.52 6.76 16.58
N LYS A 36 3.55 7.31 17.21
CA LYS A 36 4.34 8.43 16.65
C LYS A 36 5.08 8.02 15.38
N ARG A 37 5.69 6.83 15.36
CA ARG A 37 6.42 6.31 14.19
C ARG A 37 5.49 6.07 13.01
N ILE A 38 4.39 5.35 13.21
CA ILE A 38 3.41 5.08 12.14
C ILE A 38 2.89 6.38 11.54
N ARG A 39 2.51 7.35 12.38
CA ARG A 39 2.08 8.67 11.91
C ARG A 39 3.18 9.40 11.13
N GLY A 40 4.44 9.27 11.55
CA GLY A 40 5.58 9.78 10.80
C GLY A 40 5.68 9.16 9.41
N LEU A 41 5.61 7.82 9.33
CA LEU A 41 5.66 7.09 8.06
C LEU A 41 4.48 7.42 7.13
N GLU A 42 3.29 7.68 7.67
CA GLU A 42 2.13 8.15 6.91
C GLU A 42 2.35 9.58 6.38
N ASN A 43 2.78 10.50 7.24
CA ASN A 43 3.04 11.90 6.87
C ASN A 43 4.17 12.03 5.84
N ASP A 44 5.19 11.18 5.94
CA ASP A 44 6.31 11.13 5.01
C ASP A 44 5.94 10.45 3.67
N GLY A 45 4.70 9.97 3.53
CA GLY A 45 4.22 9.29 2.32
C GLY A 45 4.83 7.90 2.10
N ILE A 46 5.43 7.31 3.14
CA ILE A 46 5.97 5.94 3.09
C ILE A 46 4.84 4.92 3.22
N ILE A 47 3.90 5.16 4.13
CA ILE A 47 2.64 4.41 4.20
C ILE A 47 1.57 5.24 3.49
N LEU A 48 1.21 4.80 2.29
CA LEU A 48 0.23 5.49 1.46
C LEU A 48 -1.22 5.11 1.81
N ALA A 49 -1.45 3.84 2.12
CA ALA A 49 -2.78 3.31 2.40
C ALA A 49 -2.71 1.96 3.11
N TYR A 50 -3.78 1.63 3.81
CA TYR A 50 -4.03 0.29 4.35
C TYR A 50 -5.15 -0.35 3.54
N ILE A 51 -4.81 -1.37 2.75
CA ILE A 51 -5.74 -1.99 1.80
C ILE A 51 -6.04 -3.44 2.17
N ALA A 52 -7.28 -3.87 1.95
CA ALA A 52 -7.61 -5.28 1.93
C ALA A 52 -7.21 -5.88 0.57
N ARG A 53 -6.71 -7.12 0.57
CA ARG A 53 -6.45 -7.89 -0.66
C ARG A 53 -7.47 -9.02 -0.81
N PRO A 54 -8.69 -8.73 -1.28
CA PRO A 54 -9.68 -9.77 -1.51
C PRO A 54 -9.23 -10.73 -2.63
N SER A 55 -9.73 -11.96 -2.57
CA SER A 55 -9.49 -12.95 -3.62
C SER A 55 -10.13 -12.51 -4.94
N ILE A 56 -9.33 -12.42 -5.99
CA ILE A 56 -9.77 -12.09 -7.35
C ILE A 56 -10.79 -13.12 -7.85
N ILE A 57 -10.62 -14.40 -7.49
CA ILE A 57 -11.53 -15.49 -7.85
C ILE A 57 -12.88 -15.30 -7.15
N ALA A 58 -12.86 -14.95 -5.86
CA ALA A 58 -14.09 -14.72 -5.09
C ALA A 58 -14.88 -13.51 -5.62
N LEU A 59 -14.16 -12.48 -6.10
CA LEU A 59 -14.76 -11.33 -6.78
C LEU A 59 -15.24 -11.63 -8.20
N LYS A 60 -14.97 -12.83 -8.74
CA LYS A 60 -15.24 -13.23 -10.13
C LYS A 60 -14.57 -12.30 -11.15
N TYR A 61 -13.40 -11.78 -10.80
CA TYR A 61 -12.61 -10.91 -11.66
C TYR A 61 -11.50 -11.71 -12.35
N MET A 62 -10.99 -11.19 -13.46
CA MET A 62 -9.82 -11.73 -14.16
C MET A 62 -8.91 -10.57 -14.51
N TRP A 63 -7.65 -10.62 -14.06
CA TRP A 63 -6.68 -9.62 -14.46
C TRP A 63 -6.18 -9.95 -15.87
N VAL A 64 -6.15 -8.94 -16.74
CA VAL A 64 -5.67 -9.07 -18.13
C VAL A 64 -4.57 -8.03 -18.34
N THR A 65 -3.44 -8.47 -18.89
CA THR A 65 -2.40 -7.56 -19.37
C THR A 65 -2.59 -7.32 -20.86
N ILE A 66 -2.69 -6.06 -21.26
CA ILE A 66 -2.81 -5.67 -22.67
C ILE A 66 -1.53 -4.96 -23.08
N PHE A 67 -0.90 -5.44 -24.16
CA PHE A 67 0.23 -4.77 -24.79
C PHE A 67 -0.21 -4.21 -26.15
N GLY A 68 0.16 -2.97 -26.41
CA GLY A 68 -0.20 -2.30 -27.65
C GLY A 68 0.62 -1.04 -27.88
N ARG A 69 0.47 -0.44 -29.06
CA ARG A 69 1.02 0.87 -29.36
C ARG A 69 -0.10 1.89 -29.36
N SER A 70 0.14 3.06 -28.78
CA SER A 70 -0.78 4.18 -28.85
C SER A 70 -0.36 5.15 -29.95
N ASN A 71 -1.35 5.76 -30.61
CA ASN A 71 -1.14 6.89 -31.51
C ASN A 71 -1.11 8.24 -30.76
N ALA A 72 -1.26 8.23 -29.43
CA ALA A 72 -1.21 9.43 -28.61
C ALA A 72 0.18 10.08 -28.66
N LYS A 73 0.20 11.41 -28.48
CA LYS A 73 1.43 12.21 -28.59
C LYS A 73 2.36 12.11 -27.38
N SER A 74 1.90 11.55 -26.25
CA SER A 74 2.69 11.38 -25.03
C SER A 74 2.16 10.24 -24.16
N MET A 75 3.01 9.71 -23.27
CA MET A 75 2.61 8.68 -22.30
C MET A 75 1.57 9.19 -21.30
N ASP A 76 1.69 10.45 -20.87
CA ASP A 76 0.72 11.08 -19.95
C ASP A 76 -0.69 11.13 -20.54
N ALA A 77 -0.80 11.40 -21.85
CA ALA A 77 -2.09 11.39 -22.54
C ALA A 77 -2.70 9.97 -22.54
N VAL A 78 -1.88 8.94 -22.79
CA VAL A 78 -2.32 7.54 -22.72
C VAL A 78 -2.76 7.18 -21.31
N SER A 79 -1.96 7.51 -20.29
CA SER A 79 -2.26 7.20 -18.89
C SER A 79 -3.54 7.89 -18.42
N LYS A 80 -3.76 9.15 -18.81
CA LYS A 80 -4.96 9.91 -18.44
C LYS A 80 -6.23 9.40 -19.12
N GLU A 81 -6.12 8.95 -20.36
CA GLU A 81 -7.26 8.40 -21.10
C GLU A 81 -7.62 7.00 -20.57
N LEU A 82 -6.63 6.12 -20.42
CA LEU A 82 -6.84 4.78 -19.88
C LEU A 82 -7.34 4.79 -18.43
N GLY A 83 -6.82 5.68 -17.59
CA GLY A 83 -7.22 5.79 -16.18
C GLY A 83 -8.65 6.31 -15.95
N GLN A 84 -9.41 6.65 -17.01
CA GLN A 84 -10.84 6.96 -16.89
C GLN A 84 -11.72 5.72 -16.87
N HIS A 85 -11.17 4.55 -17.18
CA HIS A 85 -11.91 3.29 -17.16
C HIS A 85 -11.72 2.58 -15.81
N GLU A 86 -12.82 2.28 -15.11
CA GLU A 86 -12.78 1.65 -13.77
C GLU A 86 -12.03 0.31 -13.70
N GLY A 87 -11.81 -0.35 -14.84
CA GLY A 87 -11.12 -1.63 -14.94
C GLY A 87 -9.64 -1.56 -15.34
N VAL A 88 -9.07 -0.36 -15.48
CA VAL A 88 -7.69 -0.13 -15.95
C VAL A 88 -6.84 0.53 -14.87
#